data_AF-A0A1I7F3W7-F1
#
_entry.id   AF-A0A1I7F3W7-F1
#
_cell.length_a   1.000
_cell.length_b   1.000
_cell.length_c   1.000
_cell.angle_alpha   90.00
_cell.angle_beta   90.00
_cell.angle_gamma   90.00
#
_symmetry.space_group_name_H-M   'P 1'
#
loop_
_entity.id
_entity.type
_entity.pdbx_description
1 polymer ?
#
loop_
_entity_poly.entity_id
_entity_poly.type
_entity_poly.pdbx_seq_one_letter_code
_entity_poly.pdbx_strand_id
1 'polypeptide(L)'
;MIVEMGESIRLKKIKIVLLIIMSITLISGAILFILKGADKREKERILENANKNGYMIEFADDSSLFIEKQNAKFYYNVDFSGAFFDKCDILVEEKDVKVKEGNIVITIKDKDNNFVNVSIHDSRILIKEDGTEEDHFYSTFFTSNDEFDESSLVISEEKVDDEQKSKDAYKHVMDYLTPENLKYYYEQAKDICDHLNEK
;
A
#
# COMPACT_ATOMS: atom_id res chain seq x y z
N MET A 1 -27.22 -0.88 -62.00
CA MET A 1 -28.16 -0.26 -61.03
C MET A 1 -28.19 -0.93 -59.65
N ILE A 2 -28.52 -2.22 -59.47
CA ILE A 2 -28.57 -2.85 -58.12
C ILE A 2 -27.17 -2.98 -57.47
N VAL A 3 -26.14 -3.27 -58.26
CA VAL A 3 -24.74 -3.42 -57.77
C VAL A 3 -24.15 -2.09 -57.28
N GLU A 4 -24.36 -0.99 -58.03
CA GLU A 4 -23.89 0.36 -57.67
C GLU A 4 -24.58 0.91 -56.40
N MET A 5 -25.85 0.58 -56.19
CA MET A 5 -26.57 0.92 -54.95
C MET A 5 -25.98 0.20 -53.72
N GLY A 6 -25.56 -1.06 -53.88
CA GLY A 6 -24.95 -1.85 -52.81
C GLY A 6 -23.57 -1.33 -52.36
N GLU A 7 -22.74 -0.90 -53.32
CA GLU A 7 -21.43 -0.28 -53.04
C GLU A 7 -21.56 1.09 -52.35
N SER A 8 -22.52 1.91 -52.78
CA SER A 8 -22.79 3.22 -52.15
C SER A 8 -23.23 3.08 -50.68
N ILE A 9 -24.05 2.08 -50.37
CA ILE A 9 -24.48 1.79 -48.99
C ILE A 9 -23.30 1.28 -48.15
N ARG A 10 -22.46 0.39 -48.69
CA ARG A 10 -21.25 -0.09 -48.01
C ARG A 10 -20.27 1.04 -47.70
N LEU A 11 -20.04 1.95 -48.66
CA LEU A 11 -19.15 3.09 -48.48
C LEU A 11 -19.65 4.07 -47.41
N LYS A 12 -20.97 4.32 -47.35
CA LYS A 12 -21.59 5.13 -46.28
C LYS A 12 -21.40 4.49 -44.90
N LYS A 13 -21.60 3.18 -44.78
CA LYS A 13 -21.37 2.46 -43.52
C LYS A 13 -19.92 2.53 -43.06
N ILE A 14 -18.96 2.35 -43.97
CA ILE A 14 -17.52 2.46 -43.68
C ILE A 14 -17.17 3.88 -43.19
N LYS A 15 -17.69 4.93 -43.84
CA LYS A 15 -17.47 6.32 -43.41
C LYS A 15 -18.02 6.61 -42.00
N ILE A 16 -19.21 6.08 -41.69
CA ILE A 16 -19.80 6.22 -40.34
C ILE A 16 -18.93 5.51 -39.30
N VAL A 17 -18.47 4.29 -39.58
CA VAL A 17 -17.58 3.54 -38.67
C VAL A 17 -16.26 4.29 -38.46
N LEU A 18 -15.66 4.84 -39.52
CA LEU A 18 -14.43 5.66 -39.41
C LEU A 18 -14.66 6.92 -38.58
N LEU A 19 -15.78 7.61 -38.74
CA LEU A 19 -16.13 8.78 -37.92
C LEU A 19 -16.30 8.42 -36.44
N ILE A 20 -16.91 7.27 -36.14
CA ILE A 20 -17.05 6.77 -34.77
C ILE A 20 -15.67 6.47 -34.18
N ILE A 21 -14.80 5.77 -34.91
CA ILE A 21 -13.43 5.45 -34.44
C ILE A 21 -12.61 6.72 -34.20
N MET A 22 -12.65 7.70 -35.11
CA MET A 22 -11.98 9.00 -34.92
C MET A 22 -12.54 9.76 -33.70
N SER A 23 -13.85 9.70 -33.48
CA SER A 23 -14.47 10.36 -32.32
C SER A 23 -14.02 9.69 -31.01
N ILE A 24 -14.00 8.36 -30.96
CA ILE A 24 -13.53 7.61 -29.78
C ILE A 24 -12.07 7.92 -29.46
N THR A 25 -11.19 7.95 -30.48
CA THR A 25 -9.76 8.24 -30.31
C THR A 25 -9.49 9.69 -29.87
N LEU A 26 -10.27 10.66 -30.36
CA LEU A 26 -10.18 12.05 -29.89
C LEU A 26 -10.64 12.18 -28.43
N ILE A 27 -11.76 11.54 -28.07
CA ILE A 27 -12.29 11.55 -26.70
C ILE A 27 -11.31 10.88 -25.74
N SER A 28 -10.76 9.72 -26.09
CA SER A 28 -9.80 9.02 -25.23
C SER A 28 -8.51 9.84 -25.03
N GLY A 29 -8.01 10.50 -26.09
CA GLY A 29 -6.88 11.42 -25.99
C GLY A 29 -7.14 12.62 -25.07
N ALA A 30 -8.32 13.22 -25.17
CA ALA A 30 -8.72 14.33 -24.30
C ALA A 30 -8.85 13.89 -22.83
N ILE A 31 -9.46 12.72 -22.57
CA ILE A 31 -9.56 12.14 -21.22
C ILE A 31 -8.16 11.94 -20.62
N LEU A 32 -7.23 11.35 -21.37
CA LEU A 32 -5.87 11.10 -20.88
C LEU A 32 -5.14 12.41 -20.54
N PHE A 33 -5.31 13.45 -21.36
CA PHE A 33 -4.71 14.76 -21.08
C PHE A 33 -5.29 15.40 -19.81
N ILE A 34 -6.61 15.32 -19.62
CA ILE A 34 -7.29 15.82 -18.42
C ILE A 34 -6.81 15.05 -17.18
N LEU A 35 -6.72 13.73 -17.25
CA LEU A 35 -6.25 12.89 -16.14
C LEU A 35 -4.81 13.22 -15.74
N LYS A 36 -3.90 13.40 -16.71
CA LYS A 36 -2.51 13.83 -16.43
C LYS A 36 -2.45 15.21 -15.76
N GLY A 37 -3.30 16.14 -16.19
CA GLY A 37 -3.39 17.46 -15.58
C GLY A 37 -4.01 17.45 -14.18
N ALA A 38 -4.93 16.52 -13.90
CA ALA A 38 -5.49 16.30 -12.57
C ALA A 38 -4.45 15.72 -11.61
N ASP A 39 -3.73 14.67 -12.04
CA ASP A 39 -2.67 14.01 -11.27
C ASP A 39 -1.58 15.00 -10.82
N LYS A 40 -1.13 15.87 -11.74
CA LYS A 40 -0.15 16.92 -11.40
C LYS A 40 -0.65 17.88 -10.31
N ARG A 41 -1.89 18.38 -10.45
CA ARG A 41 -2.47 19.32 -9.47
C ARG A 41 -2.66 18.65 -8.12
N GLU A 42 -3.03 17.38 -8.12
CA GLU A 42 -3.24 16.63 -6.89
C GLU A 42 -1.94 16.41 -6.13
N LYS A 43 -0.85 16.08 -6.83
CA LYS A 43 0.49 15.99 -6.24
C LYS A 43 0.96 17.32 -5.64
N GLU A 44 0.74 18.42 -6.34
CA GLU A 44 1.06 19.76 -5.82
C GLU A 44 0.27 20.06 -4.53
N ARG A 45 -1.02 19.70 -4.51
CA ARG A 45 -1.89 19.84 -3.32
C ARG A 45 -1.38 18.99 -2.14
N ILE A 46 -1.07 17.72 -2.38
CA ILE A 46 -0.52 16.80 -1.37
C ILE A 46 0.79 17.36 -0.79
N LEU A 47 1.68 17.86 -1.65
CA LEU A 47 2.94 18.48 -1.23
C LEU A 47 2.70 19.75 -0.38
N GLU A 48 1.76 20.61 -0.77
CA GLU A 48 1.41 21.81 0.01
C GLU A 48 0.87 21.43 1.39
N ASN A 49 -0.07 20.49 1.44
CA ASN A 49 -0.66 19.99 2.68
C ASN A 49 0.37 19.32 3.59
N ALA A 50 1.29 18.55 3.02
CA ALA A 50 2.37 17.94 3.77
C ALA A 50 3.26 18.99 4.44
N ASN A 51 3.68 20.00 3.67
CA ASN A 51 4.49 21.11 4.19
C ASN A 51 3.75 21.88 5.29
N LYS A 52 2.45 22.16 5.08
CA LYS A 52 1.59 22.83 6.08
C LYS A 52 1.52 22.05 7.40
N ASN A 53 1.49 20.73 7.33
CA ASN A 53 1.44 19.83 8.47
C ASN A 53 2.83 19.39 9.00
N GLY A 54 3.91 19.92 8.42
CA GLY A 54 5.28 19.64 8.87
C GLY A 54 5.79 18.24 8.50
N TYR A 55 5.19 17.58 7.51
CA TYR A 55 5.65 16.29 7.01
C TYR A 55 6.73 16.46 5.97
N MET A 56 7.83 15.71 6.13
CA MET A 56 8.82 15.53 5.08
C MET A 56 8.40 14.34 4.23
N ILE A 57 8.07 14.61 2.97
CA ILE A 57 7.69 13.59 1.99
C ILE A 57 8.88 13.24 1.12
N GLU A 58 9.06 11.95 0.89
CA GLU A 58 9.93 11.41 -0.16
C GLU A 58 9.10 10.60 -1.15
N PHE A 59 9.21 10.93 -2.45
CA PHE A 59 8.58 10.13 -3.49
C PHE A 59 9.45 8.93 -3.81
N ALA A 60 8.88 7.73 -3.72
CA ALA A 60 9.53 6.51 -4.19
C ALA A 60 9.40 6.38 -5.72
N ASP A 61 8.26 6.81 -6.28
CA ASP A 61 8.03 6.94 -7.72
C ASP A 61 6.94 7.99 -8.00
N ASP A 62 6.46 8.04 -9.26
CA ASP A 62 5.41 8.97 -9.67
C ASP A 62 4.07 8.75 -8.96
N SER A 63 3.82 7.58 -8.39
CA SER A 63 2.54 7.18 -7.81
C SER A 63 2.63 6.80 -6.33
N SER A 64 3.80 6.89 -5.73
CA SER A 64 4.00 6.49 -4.34
C SER A 64 4.97 7.42 -3.62
N LEU A 65 4.65 7.65 -2.35
CA LEU A 65 5.44 8.46 -1.45
C LEU A 65 5.51 7.80 -0.08
N PHE A 66 6.49 8.23 0.72
CA PHE A 66 6.55 7.87 2.12
C PHE A 66 6.92 9.06 3.01
N ILE A 67 6.55 8.91 4.28
CA ILE A 67 6.89 9.81 5.37
C ILE A 67 7.57 8.99 6.45
N GLU A 68 8.76 9.42 6.89
CA GLU A 68 9.44 8.84 8.05
C GLU A 68 9.06 9.61 9.31
N LYS A 69 8.64 8.88 10.35
CA LYS A 69 8.32 9.47 11.65
C LYS A 69 8.63 8.44 12.75
N GLN A 70 9.46 8.85 13.71
CA GLN A 70 9.96 7.96 14.77
C GLN A 70 10.72 6.76 14.15
N ASN A 71 10.39 5.55 14.56
CA ASN A 71 10.92 4.29 14.05
C ASN A 71 10.04 3.67 12.96
N ALA A 72 9.16 4.45 12.31
CA ALA A 72 8.26 3.95 11.28
C ALA A 72 8.35 4.76 9.97
N LYS A 73 8.13 4.05 8.86
CA LYS A 73 7.97 4.61 7.52
C LYS A 73 6.55 4.33 7.04
N PHE A 74 5.81 5.39 6.73
CA PHE A 74 4.42 5.33 6.28
C PHE A 74 4.36 5.55 4.78
N TYR A 75 3.77 4.62 4.04
CA TYR A 75 3.71 4.62 2.58
C TYR A 75 2.31 4.90 2.10
N TYR A 76 2.23 5.74 1.08
CA TYR A 76 0.98 6.16 0.47
C TYR A 76 1.07 6.05 -1.04
N ASN A 77 0.02 5.54 -1.66
CA ASN A 77 -0.19 5.63 -3.10
C ASN A 77 -0.91 6.95 -3.42
N VAL A 78 -0.62 7.53 -4.57
CA VAL A 78 -1.21 8.78 -5.04
C VAL A 78 -1.84 8.56 -6.41
N ASP A 79 -3.10 9.00 -6.54
CA ASP A 79 -3.79 9.09 -7.83
C ASP A 79 -4.56 10.40 -7.97
N PHE A 80 -5.43 10.50 -8.98
CA PHE A 80 -6.22 11.71 -9.26
C PHE A 80 -7.24 12.08 -8.16
N SER A 81 -7.46 11.22 -7.18
CA SER A 81 -8.40 11.39 -6.07
C SER A 81 -7.73 11.63 -4.71
N GLY A 82 -6.40 11.53 -4.65
CA GLY A 82 -5.62 11.89 -3.47
C GLY A 82 -4.56 10.86 -3.11
N ALA A 83 -4.11 10.93 -1.85
CA ALA A 83 -3.26 9.93 -1.24
C ALA A 83 -4.11 8.82 -0.60
N PHE A 84 -3.61 7.59 -0.62
CA PHE A 84 -4.23 6.42 0.00
C PHE A 84 -3.17 5.67 0.80
N PHE A 85 -3.49 5.30 2.04
CA PHE A 85 -2.61 4.49 2.86
C PHE A 85 -2.38 3.13 2.20
N ASP A 86 -1.12 2.74 1.99
CA ASP A 86 -0.75 1.40 1.53
C ASP A 86 -0.31 0.55 2.72
N LYS A 87 0.77 0.98 3.38
CA LYS A 87 1.37 0.25 4.49
C LYS A 87 2.22 1.16 5.37
N CYS A 88 2.53 0.70 6.58
CA CYS A 88 3.62 1.26 7.38
C CYS A 88 4.59 0.16 7.80
N ASP A 89 5.89 0.43 7.66
CA ASP A 89 6.96 -0.44 8.13
C ASP A 89 7.51 0.12 9.44
N ILE A 90 7.51 -0.69 10.51
CA ILE A 90 7.91 -0.31 11.86
C ILE A 90 9.18 -1.09 12.20
N LEU A 91 10.27 -0.37 12.44
CA LEU A 91 11.53 -0.94 12.89
C LEU A 91 11.43 -1.25 14.39
N VAL A 92 11.67 -2.50 14.77
CA VAL A 92 11.68 -2.93 16.17
C VAL A 92 13.03 -3.53 16.56
N GLU A 93 13.39 -3.36 17.83
CA GLU A 93 14.65 -3.84 18.38
C GLU A 93 14.38 -4.83 19.50
N GLU A 94 15.20 -5.88 19.56
CA GLU A 94 15.22 -6.83 20.66
C GLU A 94 16.32 -6.44 21.65
N LYS A 95 15.99 -6.36 22.93
CA LYS A 95 16.97 -6.00 23.97
C LYS A 95 17.94 -7.15 24.19
N ASP A 96 19.17 -6.80 24.53
CA ASP A 96 20.22 -7.75 24.93
C ASP A 96 20.70 -8.71 23.81
N VAL A 97 20.39 -8.41 22.55
CA VAL A 97 20.85 -9.16 21.39
C VAL A 97 21.92 -8.38 20.63
N LYS A 98 23.05 -9.05 20.31
CA LYS A 98 24.10 -8.47 19.46
C LYS A 98 23.78 -8.74 17.99
N VAL A 99 23.39 -7.70 17.27
CA VAL A 99 23.10 -7.77 15.84
C VAL A 99 24.34 -7.33 15.05
N LYS A 100 24.77 -8.16 14.09
CA LYS A 100 25.83 -7.81 13.13
C LYS A 100 25.26 -6.97 11.99
N GLU A 101 24.20 -7.47 11.37
CA GLU A 101 23.50 -6.83 10.25
C GLU A 101 22.02 -7.26 10.22
N GLY A 102 21.22 -6.58 9.41
CA GLY A 102 19.79 -6.84 9.28
C GLY A 102 18.94 -6.19 10.37
N ASN A 103 17.63 -6.32 10.24
CA ASN A 103 16.64 -5.67 11.10
C ASN A 103 15.40 -6.56 11.28
N ILE A 104 14.60 -6.27 12.30
CA ILE A 104 13.21 -6.75 12.39
C ILE A 104 12.29 -5.63 11.92
N VAL A 105 11.45 -5.93 10.94
CA VAL A 105 10.44 -5.01 10.44
C VAL A 105 9.07 -5.62 10.62
N ILE A 106 8.20 -4.91 11.34
CA ILE A 106 6.77 -5.22 11.39
C ILE A 106 6.06 -4.30 10.42
N THR A 107 5.37 -4.88 9.44
CA THR A 107 4.60 -4.15 8.44
C THR A 107 3.12 -4.30 8.74
N ILE A 108 2.42 -3.17 8.81
CA ILE A 108 0.96 -3.09 8.83
C ILE A 108 0.54 -2.65 7.43
N LYS A 109 -0.25 -3.47 6.72
CA LYS A 109 -0.74 -3.19 5.37
C LYS A 109 -2.25 -3.11 5.37
N ASP A 110 -2.78 -2.02 4.85
CA ASP A 110 -4.23 -1.85 4.67
C ASP A 110 -4.75 -2.84 3.64
N LYS A 111 -5.91 -3.44 3.91
CA LYS A 111 -6.63 -4.29 2.98
C LYS A 111 -8.09 -3.85 2.89
N ASP A 112 -8.74 -4.26 1.82
CA ASP A 112 -10.17 -4.03 1.63
C ASP A 112 -11.00 -4.63 2.77
N ASN A 113 -12.21 -4.08 2.95
CA ASN A 113 -13.23 -4.55 3.91
C ASN A 113 -12.84 -4.43 5.39
N ASN A 114 -12.11 -3.38 5.77
CA ASN A 114 -11.67 -3.11 7.15
C ASN A 114 -10.77 -4.22 7.73
N PHE A 115 -10.03 -4.91 6.86
CA PHE A 115 -9.02 -5.85 7.29
C PHE A 115 -7.63 -5.25 7.14
N VAL A 116 -6.75 -5.70 7.99
CA VAL A 116 -5.37 -5.27 8.01
C VAL A 116 -4.50 -6.52 8.02
N ASN A 117 -3.44 -6.51 7.22
CA ASN A 117 -2.44 -7.56 7.23
C ASN A 117 -1.23 -7.09 8.03
N VAL A 118 -0.86 -7.85 9.04
CA VAL A 118 0.31 -7.58 9.84
C VAL A 118 1.33 -8.67 9.59
N SER A 119 2.51 -8.30 9.14
CA SER A 119 3.60 -9.22 8.87
C SER A 119 4.84 -8.81 9.64
N ILE A 120 5.64 -9.80 10.03
CA ILE A 120 6.96 -9.59 10.59
C ILE A 120 8.00 -10.22 9.68
N HIS A 121 9.11 -9.51 9.51
CA HIS A 121 10.27 -9.94 8.77
C HIS A 121 11.51 -9.71 9.64
N ASP A 122 12.11 -10.79 10.13
CA ASP A 122 13.42 -10.77 10.76
C ASP A 122 14.46 -11.15 9.71
N SER A 123 15.43 -10.26 9.49
CA SER A 123 16.53 -10.42 8.56
C SER A 123 17.89 -10.36 9.25
N ARG A 124 17.91 -10.44 10.59
CA ARG A 124 19.11 -10.21 11.38
C ARG A 124 20.10 -11.37 11.25
N ILE A 125 21.37 -11.01 11.26
CA ILE A 125 22.47 -11.92 11.61
C ILE A 125 22.91 -11.58 13.02
N LEU A 126 22.78 -12.55 13.93
CA LEU A 126 23.11 -12.39 15.35
C LEU A 126 24.52 -12.89 15.65
N ILE A 127 25.18 -12.26 16.62
CA ILE A 127 26.46 -12.72 17.16
C ILE A 127 26.18 -13.44 18.48
N LYS A 128 26.44 -14.75 18.53
CA LYS A 128 26.32 -15.58 19.72
C LYS A 128 27.40 -15.24 20.76
N GLU A 129 27.22 -15.74 21.97
CA GLU A 129 28.19 -15.54 23.07
C GLU A 129 29.59 -16.08 22.74
N ASP A 130 29.67 -17.17 21.95
CA ASP A 130 30.92 -17.76 21.50
C ASP A 130 31.57 -17.02 20.30
N GLY A 131 30.95 -15.93 19.84
CA GLY A 131 31.37 -15.12 18.71
C GLY A 131 30.99 -15.68 17.34
N THR A 132 30.24 -16.79 17.28
CA THR A 132 29.70 -17.31 16.02
C THR A 132 28.51 -16.49 15.53
N GLU A 133 28.28 -16.53 14.22
CA GLU A 133 27.17 -15.83 13.56
C GLU A 133 26.01 -16.79 13.33
N GLU A 134 24.78 -16.30 13.52
CA GLU A 134 23.55 -17.04 13.26
C GLU A 134 22.58 -16.21 12.41
N ASP A 135 22.12 -16.79 11.31
CA ASP A 135 21.09 -16.21 10.45
C ASP A 135 19.71 -16.48 11.04
N HIS A 136 18.95 -15.42 11.30
CA HIS A 136 17.60 -15.47 11.88
C HIS A 136 16.51 -15.14 10.85
N PHE A 137 16.76 -15.38 9.55
CA PHE A 137 15.78 -15.12 8.51
C PHE A 137 14.43 -15.80 8.79
N TYR A 138 13.44 -15.00 9.18
CA TYR A 138 12.12 -15.46 9.56
C TYR A 138 11.07 -14.49 9.03
N SER A 139 9.97 -15.04 8.50
CA SER A 139 8.85 -14.22 8.08
C SER A 139 7.53 -14.94 8.23
N THR A 140 6.55 -14.22 8.79
CA THR A 140 5.19 -14.70 8.98
C THR A 140 4.21 -13.53 8.99
N PHE A 141 2.92 -13.82 8.90
CA PHE A 141 1.88 -12.80 8.90
C PHE A 141 0.57 -13.32 9.48
N PHE A 142 -0.28 -12.40 9.91
CA PHE A 142 -1.68 -12.64 10.19
C PHE A 142 -2.56 -11.57 9.52
N THR A 143 -3.86 -11.80 9.48
CA THR A 143 -4.85 -10.79 9.07
C THR A 143 -5.85 -10.62 10.20
N SER A 144 -6.19 -9.38 10.53
CA SER A 144 -7.15 -9.02 11.57
C SER A 144 -8.03 -7.87 11.08
N ASN A 145 -9.00 -7.44 11.89
CA ASN A 145 -9.55 -6.10 11.74
C ASN A 145 -8.59 -5.03 12.33
N ASP A 146 -9.03 -3.79 12.39
CA ASP A 146 -8.29 -2.63 12.92
C ASP A 146 -8.26 -2.52 14.46
N GLU A 147 -8.84 -3.49 15.18
CA GLU A 147 -8.68 -3.61 16.64
C GLU A 147 -7.45 -4.44 17.00
N PHE A 148 -6.91 -5.23 16.06
CA PHE A 148 -5.69 -6.03 16.25
C PHE A 148 -5.75 -7.02 17.42
N ASP A 149 -6.95 -7.43 17.85
CA ASP A 149 -7.13 -8.44 18.89
C ASP A 149 -6.94 -9.86 18.35
N GLU A 150 -6.44 -10.80 19.17
CA GLU A 150 -6.35 -12.22 18.78
C GLU A 150 -7.71 -12.81 18.37
N SER A 151 -8.81 -12.31 18.96
CA SER A 151 -10.17 -12.72 18.63
C SER A 151 -10.65 -12.22 17.26
N SER A 152 -9.97 -11.22 16.70
CA SER A 152 -10.30 -10.59 15.42
C SER A 152 -9.54 -11.20 14.24
N LEU A 153 -8.72 -12.23 14.49
CA LEU A 153 -7.95 -12.92 13.45
C LEU A 153 -8.89 -13.51 12.39
N VAL A 154 -8.60 -13.18 11.14
CA VAL A 154 -9.30 -13.73 9.98
C VAL A 154 -8.69 -15.08 9.65
N ILE A 155 -9.39 -16.14 10.02
CA ILE A 155 -8.99 -17.52 9.78
C ILE A 155 -9.68 -18.01 8.51
N SER A 156 -8.90 -18.52 7.55
CA SER A 156 -9.47 -19.25 6.42
C SER A 156 -9.99 -20.60 6.91
N GLU A 157 -11.30 -20.84 6.82
CA GLU A 157 -11.94 -22.10 7.24
C GLU A 157 -11.49 -23.32 6.39
N GLU A 158 -10.76 -23.10 5.30
CA GLU A 158 -10.37 -24.15 4.35
C GLU A 158 -9.24 -25.05 4.87
N LYS A 159 -8.46 -24.62 5.88
CA LYS A 159 -7.30 -25.37 6.42
C LYS A 159 -7.09 -25.14 7.92
N VAL A 160 -7.09 -26.22 8.69
CA VAL A 160 -6.84 -26.18 10.16
C VAL A 160 -5.47 -25.58 10.51
N ASP A 161 -4.44 -25.80 9.68
CA ASP A 161 -3.10 -25.25 9.90
C ASP A 161 -3.07 -23.72 9.80
N ASP A 162 -4.00 -23.09 9.08
CA ASP A 162 -4.00 -21.65 8.86
C ASP A 162 -4.43 -20.90 10.13
N GLU A 163 -5.27 -21.51 10.99
CA GLU A 163 -5.61 -20.97 12.30
C GLU A 163 -4.38 -20.91 13.21
N GLN A 164 -3.70 -22.05 13.38
CA GLN A 164 -2.55 -22.13 14.28
C GLN A 164 -1.41 -21.23 13.79
N LYS A 165 -1.13 -21.21 12.48
CA LYS A 165 -0.13 -20.31 11.90
C LYS A 165 -0.47 -18.84 12.14
N SER A 166 -1.74 -18.46 12.01
CA SER A 166 -2.16 -17.08 12.27
C SER A 166 -1.99 -16.71 13.75
N LYS A 167 -2.30 -17.63 14.67
CA LYS A 167 -2.08 -17.43 16.11
C LYS A 167 -0.60 -17.37 16.49
N ASP A 168 0.23 -18.19 15.88
CA ASP A 168 1.68 -18.18 16.11
C ASP A 168 2.31 -16.90 15.54
N ALA A 169 1.87 -16.46 14.35
CA ALA A 169 2.26 -15.18 13.77
C ALA A 169 1.85 -14.00 14.65
N TYR A 170 0.61 -14.01 15.14
CA TYR A 170 0.10 -13.00 16.06
C TYR A 170 0.98 -12.91 17.31
N LYS A 171 1.20 -14.03 18.00
CA LYS A 171 2.06 -14.08 19.20
C LYS A 171 3.46 -13.54 18.93
N HIS A 172 4.06 -13.93 17.80
CA HIS A 172 5.41 -13.48 17.47
C HIS A 172 5.49 -11.97 17.22
N VAL A 173 4.46 -11.36 16.62
CA VAL A 173 4.38 -9.89 16.51
C VAL A 173 4.20 -9.26 17.91
N MET A 174 3.39 -9.88 18.78
CA MET A 174 3.13 -9.41 20.14
C MET A 174 4.36 -9.43 21.05
N ASP A 175 5.39 -10.22 20.72
CA ASP A 175 6.68 -10.19 21.42
C ASP A 175 7.40 -8.83 21.25
N TYR A 176 7.04 -8.06 20.21
CA TYR A 176 7.65 -6.76 19.91
C TYR A 176 6.69 -5.57 20.03
N LEU A 177 5.43 -5.72 19.60
CA LEU A 177 4.43 -4.64 19.58
C LEU A 177 3.10 -5.14 20.12
N THR A 178 2.50 -4.41 21.07
CA THR A 178 1.16 -4.71 21.57
C THR A 178 0.07 -4.32 20.56
N PRO A 179 -1.18 -4.78 20.71
CA PRO A 179 -2.30 -4.33 19.87
C PRO A 179 -2.47 -2.82 19.88
N GLU A 180 -2.25 -2.16 21.03
CA GLU A 180 -2.30 -0.70 21.14
C GLU A 180 -1.19 -0.02 20.36
N ASN A 181 0.02 -0.62 20.29
CA ASN A 181 1.08 -0.09 19.44
C ASN A 181 0.71 -0.21 17.96
N LEU A 182 0.19 -1.37 17.53
CA LEU A 182 -0.25 -1.57 16.14
C LEU A 182 -1.35 -0.57 15.77
N LYS A 183 -2.36 -0.41 16.64
CA LYS A 183 -3.44 0.56 16.47
C LYS A 183 -2.92 1.99 16.39
N TYR A 184 -1.97 2.36 17.24
CA TYR A 184 -1.34 3.69 17.21
C TYR A 184 -0.64 3.97 15.87
N TYR A 185 0.11 3.03 15.31
CA TYR A 185 0.73 3.23 13.99
C TYR A 185 -0.30 3.28 12.87
N TYR A 186 -1.30 2.41 12.90
CA TYR A 186 -2.35 2.37 11.89
C TYR A 186 -3.19 3.66 11.86
N GLU A 187 -3.61 4.15 13.02
CA GLU A 187 -4.37 5.41 13.13
C GLU A 187 -3.50 6.62 12.78
N GLN A 188 -2.21 6.63 13.14
CA GLN A 188 -1.31 7.68 12.64
C GLN A 188 -1.20 7.70 11.12
N ALA A 189 -1.22 6.53 10.48
CA ALA A 189 -1.17 6.46 9.02
C ALA A 189 -2.44 7.04 8.39
N LYS A 190 -3.60 6.75 8.98
CA LYS A 190 -4.88 7.35 8.56
C LYS A 190 -4.89 8.86 8.78
N ASP A 191 -4.48 9.35 9.95
CA ASP A 191 -4.41 10.78 10.25
C ASP A 191 -3.52 11.54 9.27
N ILE A 192 -2.35 10.99 8.94
CA ILE A 192 -1.47 11.57 7.93
C ILE A 192 -2.17 11.58 6.57
N CYS A 193 -2.81 10.48 6.17
CA CYS A 193 -3.56 10.39 4.92
C CYS A 193 -4.63 11.49 4.82
N ASP A 194 -5.39 11.71 5.90
CA ASP A 194 -6.42 12.74 5.97
C ASP A 194 -5.81 14.14 5.82
N HIS A 195 -4.69 14.42 6.50
CA HIS A 195 -3.97 15.69 6.34
C HIS A 195 -3.47 15.90 4.91
N LEU A 196 -2.94 14.88 4.24
CA LEU A 196 -2.54 14.96 2.83
C LEU A 196 -3.73 15.28 1.92
N ASN A 197 -4.92 14.81 2.29
CA ASN A 197 -6.16 14.94 1.52
C ASN A 197 -7.03 16.15 1.89
N GLU A 198 -6.59 17.03 2.81
CA GLU A 198 -7.29 18.27 3.12
C GLU A 198 -7.56 19.13 1.87
N LYS A 199 -8.77 19.68 1.77
CA LYS A 199 -9.24 20.51 0.65
C LYS A 199 -9.26 22.00 0.99
#